data_AF-A0A0G0JQ73-F1
#
_entry.id   AF-A0A0G0JQ73-F1
#
_cell.length_a   1.000
_cell.length_b   1.000
_cell.length_c   1.000
_cell.angle_alpha   90.00
_cell.angle_beta   90.00
_cell.angle_gamma   90.00
#
_symmetry.space_group_name_H-M   'P 1'
#
loop_
_entity.id
_entity.type
_entity.pdbx_description
1 polymer ?
#
loop_
_entity_poly.entity_id
_entity_poly.type
_entity_poly.pdbx_seq_one_letter_code
_entity_poly.pdbx_strand_id
1 'polypeptide(L)'
;MKNTMEFRKALDKGKLLEAEKFLTDVAVNPEKYPQYDDRWLDDRQRELFQAFYKVENWQGAKRVVEATKDVYSKRGRKARLEELSGLKFEEI
;
A
#
# COMPACT_ATOMS: atom_id res chain seq x y z
N MET A 1 -2.50 13.69 18.22
CA MET A 1 -2.15 13.14 16.90
C MET A 1 -2.80 11.77 16.75
N LYS A 2 -3.88 11.65 15.97
CA LYS A 2 -4.75 10.46 15.91
C LYS A 2 -4.51 9.55 14.68
N ASN A 3 -3.71 9.99 13.70
CA ASN A 3 -3.96 9.56 12.33
C ASN A 3 -3.15 8.30 11.88
N THR A 4 -2.06 7.91 12.56
CA THR A 4 -1.34 6.64 12.24
C THR A 4 -1.98 5.43 12.91
N MET A 5 -2.80 5.68 13.94
CA MET A 5 -3.43 4.63 14.74
C MET A 5 -4.52 3.87 13.97
N GLU A 6 -5.26 4.53 13.08
CA GLU A 6 -6.32 3.88 12.31
C GLU A 6 -5.77 2.91 11.27
N PHE A 7 -4.76 3.34 10.49
CA PHE A 7 -4.03 2.46 9.59
C PHE A 7 -3.45 1.25 10.33
N ARG A 8 -2.77 1.48 11.45
CA ARG A 8 -2.13 0.40 12.20
C ARG A 8 -3.15 -0.58 12.76
N LYS A 9 -4.25 -0.08 13.35
CA LYS A 9 -5.35 -0.92 13.83
C LYS A 9 -5.99 -1.74 12.72
N ALA A 10 -6.12 -1.20 11.51
CA ALA A 10 -6.66 -1.93 10.37
C ALA A 10 -5.71 -3.05 9.93
N LEU A 11 -4.40 -2.77 9.83
CA LEU A 11 -3.39 -3.79 9.53
C LEU A 11 -3.34 -4.90 10.58
N ASP A 12 -3.27 -4.54 11.87
CA ASP A 12 -3.17 -5.52 12.96
C ASP A 12 -4.41 -6.42 13.06
N LYS A 13 -5.57 -5.95 12.57
CA LYS A 13 -6.82 -6.71 12.51
C LYS A 13 -7.04 -7.45 11.19
N GLY A 14 -6.08 -7.42 10.26
CA GLY A 14 -6.22 -8.03 8.93
C GLY A 14 -7.26 -7.34 8.03
N LYS A 15 -7.70 -6.13 8.37
CA LYS A 15 -8.69 -5.34 7.63
C LYS A 15 -8.00 -4.57 6.50
N LEU A 16 -7.39 -5.30 5.56
CA LEU A 16 -6.48 -4.74 4.56
C LEU A 16 -7.17 -3.75 3.61
N LEU A 17 -8.45 -3.97 3.27
CA LEU A 17 -9.22 -3.03 2.45
C LEU A 17 -9.51 -1.72 3.18
N GLU A 18 -9.70 -1.75 4.50
CA GLU A 18 -9.86 -0.52 5.29
C GLU A 18 -8.54 0.26 5.35
N ALA A 19 -7.42 -0.45 5.52
CA ALA A 19 -6.09 0.15 5.48
C ALA A 19 -5.77 0.77 4.11
N GLU A 20 -6.11 0.06 3.02
CA GLU A 20 -5.98 0.56 1.65
C GLU A 20 -6.81 1.83 1.43
N LYS A 21 -8.09 1.80 1.80
CA LYS A 21 -8.99 2.96 1.67
C LYS A 21 -8.45 4.18 2.40
N PHE A 22 -7.89 4.00 3.59
CA PHE A 22 -7.28 5.08 4.35
C PHE A 22 -6.06 5.67 3.63
N LEU A 23 -5.14 4.85 3.13
CA LEU A 23 -3.96 5.36 2.40
C LEU A 23 -4.36 6.05 1.10
N THR A 24 -5.36 5.55 0.39
CA THR A 24 -5.91 6.21 -0.80
C THR A 24 -6.51 7.58 -0.44
N ASP A 25 -7.28 7.67 0.65
CA ASP A 25 -7.83 8.96 1.11
C ASP A 25 -6.73 9.97 1.45
N VAL A 26 -5.64 9.52 2.09
CA VAL A 26 -4.47 10.37 2.35
C VAL A 26 -3.81 10.84 1.06
N ALA A 27 -3.62 9.94 0.09
CA ALA A 27 -2.95 10.25 -1.17
C ALA A 27 -3.73 11.26 -2.03
N VAL A 28 -5.06 11.17 -2.06
CA VAL A 28 -5.90 12.03 -2.91
C VAL A 28 -6.33 13.33 -2.23
N ASN A 29 -6.25 13.42 -0.89
CA ASN A 29 -6.62 14.59 -0.11
C ASN A 29 -5.46 15.12 0.75
N PRO A 30 -4.32 15.53 0.17
CA PRO A 30 -3.16 16.00 0.95
C PRO A 30 -3.48 17.20 1.85
N GLU A 31 -4.37 18.09 1.41
CA GLU A 31 -4.85 19.27 2.17
C GLU A 31 -5.56 18.88 3.48
N LYS A 32 -6.23 17.71 3.50
CA LYS A 32 -6.91 17.15 4.67
C LYS A 32 -5.92 16.50 5.64
N TYR A 33 -4.76 16.10 5.14
CA TYR A 33 -3.74 15.39 5.89
C TYR A 33 -2.36 16.05 5.75
N PRO A 34 -2.22 17.36 6.05
CA PRO A 34 -0.99 18.11 5.80
C PRO A 34 0.21 17.61 6.61
N GLN A 35 -0.03 16.81 7.65
CA GLN A 35 1.02 16.15 8.43
C GLN A 35 1.66 14.94 7.74
N TYR A 36 1.13 14.48 6.60
CA TYR A 36 1.62 13.32 5.87
C TYR A 36 2.25 13.73 4.55
N ASP A 37 3.52 13.38 4.40
CA ASP A 37 4.29 13.60 3.17
C ASP A 37 4.33 12.33 2.31
N ASP A 38 4.88 12.48 1.10
CA ASP A 38 5.04 11.38 0.14
C ASP A 38 5.90 10.24 0.72
N ARG A 39 6.90 10.55 1.57
CA ARG A 39 7.77 9.56 2.20
C ARG A 39 6.99 8.70 3.20
N TRP A 40 6.18 9.34 4.04
CA TRP A 40 5.32 8.64 4.98
C TRP A 40 4.34 7.73 4.24
N LEU A 41 3.74 8.23 3.16
CA LEU A 41 2.79 7.46 2.35
C LEU A 41 3.48 6.23 1.73
N ASP A 42 4.68 6.38 1.17
CA ASP A 42 5.44 5.28 0.59
C ASP A 42 5.78 4.18 1.62
N ASP A 43 6.20 4.59 2.83
CA ASP A 43 6.48 3.65 3.92
C ASP A 43 5.23 2.85 4.32
N ARG A 44 4.06 3.50 4.39
CA ARG A 44 2.80 2.81 4.72
C ARG A 44 2.31 1.94 3.57
N GLN A 45 2.47 2.37 2.32
CA GLN A 45 2.19 1.53 1.15
C GLN A 45 3.08 0.30 1.14
N ARG A 46 4.35 0.40 1.55
CA ARG A 46 5.22 -0.78 1.71
C ARG A 46 4.66 -1.76 2.73
N GLU A 47 4.21 -1.29 3.90
CA GLU A 47 3.60 -2.16 4.92
C GLU A 47 2.32 -2.85 4.42
N LEU A 48 1.46 -2.11 3.71
CA LEU A 48 0.22 -2.65 3.16
C LEU A 48 0.49 -3.68 2.05
N PHE A 49 1.45 -3.40 1.17
CA PHE A 49 1.93 -4.36 0.16
C PHE A 49 2.37 -5.67 0.82
N GLN A 50 3.15 -5.57 1.91
CA GLN A 50 3.58 -6.74 2.68
C GLN A 50 2.43 -7.51 3.30
N ALA A 51 1.43 -6.81 3.82
CA ALA A 51 0.26 -7.44 4.39
C ALA A 51 -0.55 -8.20 3.34
N PHE A 52 -0.75 -7.63 2.14
CA PHE A 52 -1.48 -8.30 1.05
C PHE A 52 -0.75 -9.54 0.53
N TYR A 53 0.56 -9.47 0.26
CA TYR A 53 1.25 -10.64 -0.28
C TYR A 53 1.37 -11.78 0.75
N LYS A 54 1.40 -11.49 2.06
CA LYS A 54 1.46 -12.52 3.11
C LYS A 54 0.21 -13.39 3.16
N VAL A 55 -0.91 -12.89 2.67
CA VAL A 55 -2.18 -13.62 2.55
C VAL A 55 -2.48 -13.97 1.10
N GLU A 56 -1.46 -13.93 0.23
CA GLU A 56 -1.55 -14.26 -1.20
C GLU A 56 -2.62 -13.46 -1.97
N ASN A 57 -2.97 -12.27 -1.47
CA ASN A 57 -3.89 -11.38 -2.14
C ASN A 57 -3.12 -10.55 -3.18
N TRP A 58 -2.79 -11.18 -4.30
CA TRP A 58 -2.00 -10.58 -5.37
C TRP A 58 -2.68 -9.34 -5.97
N GLN A 59 -4.00 -9.39 -6.13
CA GLN A 59 -4.77 -8.26 -6.66
C GLN A 59 -4.73 -7.05 -5.72
N GLY A 60 -4.77 -7.28 -4.40
CA GLY A 60 -4.56 -6.21 -3.41
C GLY A 60 -3.14 -5.66 -3.46
N ALA A 61 -2.14 -6.53 -3.55
CA ALA A 61 -0.75 -6.11 -3.68
C ALA A 61 -0.51 -5.29 -4.96
N LYS A 62 -1.11 -5.68 -6.10
CA LYS A 62 -1.07 -4.98 -7.38
C LYS A 62 -1.60 -3.55 -7.27
N ARG A 63 -2.77 -3.35 -6.66
CA ARG A 63 -3.33 -2.00 -6.44
C ARG A 63 -2.39 -1.09 -5.64
N VAL A 64 -1.67 -1.64 -4.65
CA VAL A 64 -0.66 -0.87 -3.91
C VAL A 64 0.53 -0.47 -4.79
N VAL A 65 0.98 -1.37 -5.68
CA VAL A 65 2.03 -1.03 -6.66
C VAL A 65 1.56 0.09 -7.58
N GLU A 66 0.35 0.00 -8.12
CA GLU A 66 -0.23 1.01 -9.02
C GLU A 66 -0.37 2.36 -8.34
N ALA A 67 -0.82 2.38 -7.08
CA ALA A 67 -0.98 3.58 -6.26
C ALA A 67 0.35 4.20 -5.78
N THR A 68 1.49 3.52 -5.95
CA THR A 68 2.79 4.06 -5.57
C THR A 68 3.21 5.21 -6.49
N LYS A 69 3.49 6.39 -5.92
CA LYS A 69 3.95 7.56 -6.67
C LYS A 69 5.43 7.49 -7.03
N ASP A 70 6.28 7.08 -6.08
CA ASP A 70 7.73 7.00 -6.31
C ASP A 70 8.08 5.91 -7.32
N VAL A 71 8.77 6.29 -8.40
CA VAL A 71 9.03 5.40 -9.55
C VAL A 71 9.97 4.24 -9.19
N TYR A 72 10.93 4.47 -8.29
CA TYR A 72 11.87 3.44 -7.87
C TYR A 72 11.20 2.42 -6.96
N SER A 73 10.40 2.90 -6.00
CA SER A 73 9.61 2.07 -5.10
C SER A 73 8.55 1.28 -5.87
N LYS A 74 7.88 1.90 -6.86
CA LYS A 74 6.93 1.21 -7.76
C LYS A 74 7.61 0.09 -8.53
N ARG A 75 8.78 0.36 -9.14
CA ARG A 75 9.55 -0.67 -9.86
C ARG A 75 9.96 -1.82 -8.94
N GLY A 76 10.46 -1.51 -7.74
CA GLY A 76 10.86 -2.52 -6.76
C GLY A 76 9.69 -3.39 -6.30
N ARG A 77 8.55 -2.78 -5.98
CA ARG A 77 7.33 -3.51 -5.58
C ARG A 77 6.77 -4.34 -6.74
N LYS A 78 6.77 -3.83 -7.98
CA LYS A 78 6.37 -4.58 -9.18
C LYS A 78 7.21 -5.85 -9.33
N ALA A 79 8.54 -5.72 -9.35
CA ALA A 79 9.44 -6.86 -9.47
C ALA A 79 9.25 -7.88 -8.34
N ARG A 80 9.09 -7.40 -7.10
CA ARG A 80 8.84 -8.26 -5.94
C ARG A 80 7.49 -8.97 -6.03
N LEU A 81 6.46 -8.33 -6.56
CA LEU A 81 5.14 -8.92 -6.72
C LEU A 81 5.19 -10.07 -7.75
N GLU A 82 5.83 -9.85 -8.90
CA GLU A 82 6.01 -10.89 -9.92
C GLU A 82 6.83 -12.08 -9.40
N GLU A 83 7.88 -11.82 -8.61
CA GLU A 83 8.68 -12.85 -7.95
C GLU A 83 7.84 -13.69 -6.97
N LEU A 84 7.03 -13.03 -6.14
CA LEU A 84 6.23 -13.69 -5.10
C LEU A 84 5.01 -14.44 -5.66
N SER A 85 4.34 -13.89 -6.67
CA SER A 85 3.14 -14.52 -7.26
C SER A 85 3.47 -15.57 -8.31
N GLY A 86 4.66 -15.52 -8.92
CA GLY A 86 5.01 -16.33 -10.09
C GLY A 86 4.29 -15.92 -11.37
N LEU A 87 3.53 -14.82 -11.36
CA LEU A 87 2.78 -14.28 -12.48
C LEU A 87 3.44 -13.01 -13.01
N LYS A 88 3.24 -12.68 -14.29
CA LYS A 88 3.54 -11.32 -14.77
C LYS A 88 2.57 -10.33 -14.15
N PHE A 89 3.02 -9.10 -13.91
CA PHE A 89 2.19 -8.08 -13.28
C PHE A 89 0.89 -7.82 -14.03
N GLU A 90 0.90 -7.96 -15.35
CA GLU A 90 -0.28 -7.79 -16.20
C GLU A 90 -1.27 -8.97 -16.11
N GLU A 91 -0.82 -10.13 -15.63
CA GLU A 91 -1.62 -11.36 -15.45
C GLU A 91 -2.23 -11.48 -14.05
N ILE A 92 -1.82 -10.59 -13.12
CA ILE A 92 -2.38 -10.47 -11.77
C ILE A 92 -3.74 -9.76 -11.81
#